data_AF-A0A3N5RVG0-F1
#
_entry.id   AF-A0A3N5RVG0-F1
#
_cell.length_a   1.000
_cell.length_b   1.000
_cell.length_c   1.000
_cell.angle_alpha   90.00
_cell.angle_beta   90.00
_cell.angle_gamma   90.00
#
_symmetry.space_group_name_H-M   'P 1'
#
loop_
_entity.id
_entity.type
_entity.pdbx_description
1 polymer ?
#
loop_
_entity_poly.entity_id
_entity_poly.type
_entity_poly.pdbx_seq_one_letter_code
_entity_poly.pdbx_strand_id
1 'polypeptide(L)'
;EAAPDERARQAMESAHEKLNTPFGLALMWPAYRAGNERVRGTTTYPPGAKENGGIFCHANTWAIIAAARLGMGDRAYQYYRQVLPLARKDSDLYAVEPYVYSSNVCGPEHPQFGYGRNAWLTGTASWTYVAGTQWILGIRPTFKGLMIAPVLPSEWNGFTAKRLFRGVTYQISVERKGKGNILTLEVDGQKVDGNVVPFPSEGVREVQVKGVIA
;
A
#
# COMPACT_ATOMS: atom_id res chain seq x y z
N GLU A 1 12.70 8.32 14.86
CA GLU A 1 13.16 6.93 15.11
C GLU A 1 12.14 5.95 14.54
N ALA A 2 12.60 4.82 14.00
CA ALA A 2 11.75 3.70 13.61
C ALA A 2 12.05 2.51 14.54
N ALA A 3 11.10 1.59 14.71
CA ALA A 3 11.35 0.36 15.46
C ALA A 3 12.54 -0.41 14.83
N PRO A 4 13.41 -1.06 15.64
CA PRO A 4 14.43 -1.98 15.12
C PRO A 4 13.82 -3.02 14.17
N ASP A 5 14.56 -3.49 13.16
CA ASP A 5 14.03 -4.37 12.10
C ASP A 5 13.29 -5.58 12.66
N GLU A 6 13.85 -6.25 13.67
CA GLU A 6 13.21 -7.38 14.37
C GLU A 6 11.83 -7.01 14.94
N ARG A 7 11.73 -5.89 15.65
CA ARG A 7 10.46 -5.42 16.24
C ARG A 7 9.47 -4.95 15.17
N ALA A 8 9.95 -4.36 14.08
CA ALA A 8 9.11 -3.96 12.97
C ALA A 8 8.49 -5.18 12.26
N ARG A 9 9.27 -6.24 12.05
CA ARG A 9 8.76 -7.51 11.50
C ARG A 9 7.80 -8.19 12.46
N GLN A 10 8.13 -8.28 13.75
CA GLN A 10 7.24 -8.84 14.77
C GLN A 10 5.89 -8.10 14.82
N ALA A 11 5.90 -6.77 14.72
CA ALA A 11 4.67 -5.98 14.67
C ALA A 11 3.83 -6.29 13.42
N MET A 12 4.46 -6.45 12.25
CA MET A 12 3.76 -6.80 11.01
C MET A 12 3.19 -8.22 11.04
N GLU A 13 3.91 -9.20 11.60
CA GLU A 13 3.38 -10.55 11.77
C GLU A 13 2.23 -10.55 12.79
N SER A 14 2.36 -9.83 13.90
CA SER A 14 1.26 -9.72 14.88
C SER A 14 0.01 -9.08 14.27
N ALA A 15 0.17 -8.04 13.45
CA ALA A 15 -0.93 -7.43 12.70
C ALA A 15 -1.54 -8.42 11.70
N HIS A 16 -0.71 -9.20 11.00
CA HIS A 16 -1.19 -10.22 10.08
C HIS A 16 -2.00 -11.30 10.80
N GLU A 17 -1.46 -11.86 11.89
CA GLU A 17 -2.10 -12.94 12.62
C GLU A 17 -3.40 -12.51 13.32
N LYS A 18 -3.42 -11.31 13.89
CA LYS A 18 -4.52 -10.87 14.76
C LYS A 18 -5.57 -10.02 14.06
N LEU A 19 -5.19 -9.28 13.01
CA LEU A 19 -6.05 -8.26 12.41
C LEU A 19 -6.44 -8.56 10.96
N ASN A 20 -5.70 -9.42 10.26
CA ASN A 20 -5.93 -9.66 8.84
C ASN A 20 -7.23 -10.40 8.58
N THR A 21 -7.95 -9.94 7.55
CA THR A 21 -9.18 -10.56 7.06
C THR A 21 -9.25 -10.48 5.54
N PRO A 22 -10.18 -11.20 4.87
CA PRO A 22 -10.39 -11.07 3.43
C PRO A 22 -10.69 -9.64 2.93
N PHE A 23 -11.16 -8.74 3.80
CA PHE A 23 -11.56 -7.36 3.44
C PHE A 23 -10.60 -6.29 3.95
N GLY A 24 -9.45 -6.69 4.52
CA GLY A 24 -8.43 -5.81 5.07
C GLY A 24 -8.17 -6.05 6.56
N LEU A 25 -7.23 -5.32 7.12
CA LEU A 25 -6.88 -5.34 8.53
C LEU A 25 -7.95 -4.62 9.37
N ALA A 26 -8.46 -5.30 10.40
CA ALA A 26 -9.25 -4.67 11.45
C ALA A 26 -8.38 -3.65 12.22
N LEU A 27 -8.99 -2.56 12.69
CA LEU A 27 -8.24 -1.50 13.39
C LEU A 27 -7.68 -1.98 14.74
N MET A 28 -8.38 -2.89 15.41
CA MET A 28 -7.96 -3.50 16.66
C MET A 28 -8.66 -4.83 16.89
N TRP A 29 -8.07 -5.67 17.74
CA TRP A 29 -8.63 -6.95 18.17
C TRP A 29 -8.14 -7.31 19.59
N PRO A 30 -9.01 -7.83 20.47
CA PRO A 30 -10.47 -7.90 20.31
C PRO A 30 -11.12 -6.51 20.39
N ALA A 31 -12.28 -6.36 19.77
CA ALA A 31 -13.13 -5.18 19.92
C ALA A 31 -13.73 -5.11 21.33
N TYR A 32 -14.01 -3.89 21.80
CA TYR A 32 -14.67 -3.66 23.08
C TYR A 32 -16.14 -4.07 23.01
N ARG A 33 -16.59 -4.90 23.95
CA ARG A 33 -17.99 -5.37 24.05
C ARG A 33 -18.89 -4.47 24.90
N ALA A 34 -18.29 -3.62 25.72
CA ALA A 34 -18.97 -2.66 26.59
C ALA A 34 -18.20 -1.35 26.62
N GLY A 35 -18.88 -0.28 27.06
CA GLY A 35 -18.26 1.04 27.24
C GLY A 35 -17.08 0.99 28.20
N ASN A 36 -16.05 1.80 27.91
CA ASN A 36 -14.87 1.94 28.78
C ASN A 36 -14.58 3.44 29.00
N GLU A 37 -14.64 3.89 30.25
CA GLU A 37 -14.48 5.32 30.58
C GLU A 37 -13.12 5.92 30.23
N ARG A 38 -12.07 5.09 30.17
CA ARG A 38 -10.72 5.51 29.78
C ARG A 38 -10.59 5.68 28.27
N VAL A 39 -11.28 4.86 27.48
CA VAL A 39 -11.17 4.82 26.02
C VAL A 39 -12.24 5.68 25.32
N ARG A 40 -13.44 5.75 25.90
CA ARG A 40 -14.59 6.57 25.48
C ARG A 40 -15.02 6.32 24.03
N GLY A 41 -14.62 7.21 23.11
CA GLY A 41 -15.18 7.30 21.75
C GLY A 41 -15.13 6.00 20.96
N THR A 42 -14.04 5.23 21.04
CA THR A 42 -13.99 3.92 20.38
C THR A 42 -15.05 2.97 20.91
N THR A 43 -15.28 2.95 22.23
CA THR A 43 -16.19 2.00 22.88
C THR A 43 -17.66 2.36 22.76
N THR A 44 -18.00 3.47 22.10
CA THR A 44 -19.40 3.81 21.78
C THR A 44 -19.91 3.07 20.54
N TYR A 45 -19.02 2.51 19.73
CA TYR A 45 -19.39 1.72 18.56
C TYR A 45 -19.56 0.24 18.91
N PRO A 46 -20.49 -0.48 18.28
CA PRO A 46 -20.59 -1.92 18.44
C PRO A 46 -19.31 -2.63 17.93
N PRO A 47 -19.00 -3.84 18.44
CA PRO A 47 -17.87 -4.63 17.97
C PRO A 47 -17.81 -4.77 16.44
N GLY A 48 -16.64 -4.54 15.85
CA GLY A 48 -16.40 -4.61 14.42
C GLY A 48 -16.95 -3.43 13.62
N ALA A 49 -17.57 -2.42 14.25
CA ALA A 49 -17.99 -1.20 13.55
C ALA A 49 -16.99 -0.08 13.80
N LYS A 50 -16.76 0.74 12.76
CA LYS A 50 -16.00 2.00 12.88
C LYS A 50 -14.70 1.75 13.65
N GLU A 51 -14.35 2.59 14.64
CA GLU A 51 -13.05 2.53 15.31
C GLU A 51 -12.93 1.31 16.25
N ASN A 52 -14.04 0.65 16.59
CA ASN A 52 -14.05 -0.49 17.49
C ASN A 52 -13.86 -1.81 16.74
N GLY A 53 -12.69 -1.99 16.13
CA GLY A 53 -12.36 -3.22 15.39
C GLY A 53 -12.99 -3.32 14.00
N GLY A 54 -13.57 -2.22 13.48
CA GLY A 54 -13.88 -2.11 12.06
C GLY A 54 -12.63 -2.00 11.21
N ILE A 55 -12.78 -2.20 9.90
CA ILE A 55 -11.68 -2.07 8.94
C ILE A 55 -11.66 -0.63 8.44
N PHE A 56 -10.67 0.14 8.86
CA PHE A 56 -10.40 1.46 8.30
C PHE A 56 -9.48 1.33 7.09
N CYS A 57 -10.04 1.50 5.90
CA CYS A 57 -9.29 1.36 4.64
C CYS A 57 -8.13 2.37 4.55
N HIS A 58 -8.28 3.55 5.15
CA HIS A 58 -7.20 4.52 5.26
C HIS A 58 -6.05 3.97 6.13
N ALA A 59 -6.32 3.48 7.35
CA ALA A 59 -5.27 2.95 8.23
C ALA A 59 -4.53 1.74 7.60
N ASN A 60 -5.25 0.92 6.83
CA ASN A 60 -4.67 -0.20 6.06
C ASN A 60 -3.53 0.24 5.13
N THR A 61 -3.61 1.45 4.55
CA THR A 61 -2.57 1.96 3.66
C THR A 61 -1.21 2.10 4.32
N TRP A 62 -1.17 2.38 5.63
CA TRP A 62 0.09 2.44 6.37
C TRP A 62 0.70 1.06 6.58
N ALA A 63 -0.12 0.02 6.76
CA ALA A 63 0.36 -1.36 6.81
C ALA A 63 0.90 -1.83 5.45
N ILE A 64 0.26 -1.42 4.34
CA ILE A 64 0.79 -1.66 2.97
C ILE A 64 2.18 -1.03 2.82
N ILE A 65 2.30 0.25 3.19
CA ILE A 65 3.57 0.98 3.10
C ILE A 65 4.62 0.37 4.04
N ALA A 66 4.26 -0.02 5.26
CA ALA A 66 5.16 -0.65 6.22
C ALA A 66 5.68 -2.01 5.71
N ALA A 67 4.80 -2.85 5.17
CA ALA A 67 5.19 -4.11 4.53
C ALA A 67 6.17 -3.86 3.37
N ALA A 68 5.87 -2.92 2.48
CA ALA A 68 6.77 -2.56 1.38
C ALA A 68 8.13 -2.06 1.89
N ARG A 69 8.15 -1.22 2.93
CA ARG A 69 9.39 -0.73 3.57
C ARG A 69 10.27 -1.82 4.15
N LEU A 70 9.68 -2.94 4.59
CA LEU A 70 10.39 -4.11 5.11
C LEU A 70 10.77 -5.12 4.01
N GLY A 71 10.49 -4.81 2.75
CA GLY A 71 10.75 -5.69 1.61
C GLY A 71 9.71 -6.80 1.42
N MET A 72 8.57 -6.74 2.12
CA MET A 72 7.53 -7.77 2.10
C MET A 72 6.54 -7.55 0.93
N GLY A 73 7.00 -7.74 -0.31
CA GLY A 73 6.21 -7.45 -1.53
C GLY A 73 4.86 -8.18 -1.61
N ASP A 74 4.84 -9.48 -1.31
CA ASP A 74 3.60 -10.27 -1.32
C ASP A 74 2.60 -9.78 -0.27
N ARG A 75 3.09 -9.43 0.92
CA ARG A 75 2.24 -8.92 2.00
C ARG A 75 1.70 -7.54 1.70
N ALA A 76 2.53 -6.65 1.17
CA ALA A 76 2.10 -5.32 0.73
C ALA A 76 1.02 -5.43 -0.35
N TYR A 77 1.22 -6.30 -1.34
CA TYR A 77 0.25 -6.49 -2.41
C TYR A 77 -1.04 -7.17 -1.94
N GLN A 78 -0.96 -8.15 -1.03
CA GLN A 78 -2.12 -8.76 -0.38
C GLN A 78 -2.99 -7.69 0.28
N TYR A 79 -2.40 -6.88 1.16
CA TYR A 79 -3.12 -5.81 1.87
C TYR A 79 -3.70 -4.77 0.90
N TYR A 80 -2.96 -4.41 -0.16
CA TYR A 80 -3.46 -3.52 -1.20
C TYR A 80 -4.69 -4.08 -1.90
N ARG A 81 -4.66 -5.36 -2.28
CA ARG A 81 -5.78 -6.03 -2.97
C ARG A 81 -7.02 -6.16 -2.09
N GLN A 82 -6.86 -6.41 -0.79
CA GLN A 82 -7.99 -6.57 0.14
C GLN A 82 -8.86 -5.31 0.26
N VAL A 83 -8.27 -4.12 0.13
CA VAL A 83 -8.99 -2.83 0.20
C VAL A 83 -9.32 -2.23 -1.16
N LEU A 84 -8.86 -2.85 -2.26
CA LEU A 84 -9.10 -2.38 -3.63
C LEU A 84 -10.55 -2.69 -4.05
N PRO A 85 -11.41 -1.69 -4.34
CA PRO A 85 -12.80 -1.91 -4.72
C PRO A 85 -12.96 -2.85 -5.92
N LEU A 86 -12.12 -2.67 -6.94
CA LEU A 86 -12.10 -3.50 -8.15
C LEU A 86 -11.64 -4.94 -7.92
N ALA A 87 -11.05 -5.26 -6.76
CA ALA A 87 -10.71 -6.63 -6.40
C ALA A 87 -11.89 -7.40 -5.79
N ARG A 88 -12.94 -6.67 -5.37
CA ARG A 88 -14.12 -7.25 -4.74
C ARG A 88 -15.03 -7.92 -5.77
N LYS A 89 -15.57 -9.07 -5.38
CA LYS A 89 -16.52 -9.87 -6.16
C LYS A 89 -17.89 -10.00 -5.48
N ASP A 90 -18.07 -9.27 -4.39
CA ASP A 90 -19.17 -9.37 -3.44
C ASP A 90 -19.91 -8.03 -3.32
N SER A 91 -20.22 -7.40 -4.45
CA SER A 91 -20.86 -6.07 -4.49
C SER A 91 -22.13 -5.98 -3.64
N ASP A 92 -22.92 -7.05 -3.57
CA ASP A 92 -24.13 -7.12 -2.75
C ASP A 92 -23.83 -7.02 -1.25
N LEU A 93 -22.72 -7.62 -0.80
CA LEU A 93 -22.24 -7.50 0.59
C LEU A 93 -21.57 -6.15 0.82
N TYR A 94 -20.69 -5.72 -0.10
CA TYR A 94 -19.96 -4.46 0.02
C TYR A 94 -20.90 -3.26 0.06
N ALA A 95 -22.01 -3.31 -0.69
CA ALA A 95 -23.14 -2.39 -0.66
C ALA A 95 -22.79 -0.90 -0.86
N VAL A 96 -21.65 -0.63 -1.49
CA VAL A 96 -21.21 0.68 -1.95
C VAL A 96 -20.57 0.54 -3.34
N GLU A 97 -20.25 1.66 -3.97
CA GLU A 97 -19.74 1.72 -5.34
C GLU A 97 -18.47 0.86 -5.55
N PRO A 98 -18.47 -0.10 -6.49
CA PRO A 98 -17.36 -1.05 -6.68
C PRO A 98 -16.14 -0.44 -7.40
N TYR A 99 -16.17 0.85 -7.69
CA TYR A 99 -15.13 1.58 -8.45
C TYR A 99 -14.47 2.71 -7.66
N VAL A 100 -14.92 2.99 -6.43
CA VAL A 100 -14.29 3.94 -5.51
C VAL A 100 -14.07 3.34 -4.13
N TYR A 101 -13.07 3.86 -3.42
CA TYR A 101 -12.79 3.42 -2.06
C TYR A 101 -13.88 3.87 -1.09
N SER A 102 -14.14 3.03 -0.08
CA SER A 102 -14.85 3.40 1.14
C SER A 102 -13.89 3.76 2.25
N SER A 103 -14.37 4.53 3.23
CA SER A 103 -13.61 4.82 4.44
C SER A 103 -13.55 3.63 5.39
N ASN A 104 -14.69 2.94 5.53
CA ASN A 104 -14.86 1.89 6.53
C ASN A 104 -15.56 0.66 5.94
N VAL A 105 -15.10 -0.51 6.36
CA VAL A 105 -15.78 -1.80 6.16
C VAL A 105 -16.03 -2.40 7.54
N CYS A 106 -17.21 -2.98 7.75
CA CYS A 106 -17.49 -3.73 8.97
C CYS A 106 -16.47 -4.86 9.15
N GLY A 107 -15.81 -4.90 10.30
CA GLY A 107 -14.78 -5.87 10.68
C GLY A 107 -15.34 -7.19 11.19
N PRO A 108 -14.47 -8.15 11.56
CA PRO A 108 -14.81 -9.56 11.74
C PRO A 108 -15.76 -9.83 12.91
N GLU A 109 -15.82 -8.95 13.91
CA GLU A 109 -16.73 -9.08 15.05
C GLU A 109 -18.12 -8.43 14.82
N HIS A 110 -18.37 -7.87 13.63
CA HIS A 110 -19.66 -7.27 13.27
C HIS A 110 -20.57 -8.29 12.55
N PRO A 111 -21.89 -8.33 12.80
CA PRO A 111 -22.81 -9.24 12.12
C PRO A 111 -22.86 -9.07 10.58
N GLN A 112 -22.49 -7.89 10.09
CA GLN A 112 -22.40 -7.55 8.67
C GLN A 112 -20.94 -7.48 8.19
N PHE A 113 -20.07 -8.39 8.64
CA PHE A 113 -18.67 -8.42 8.24
C PHE A 113 -18.50 -8.31 6.72
N GLY A 114 -17.70 -7.33 6.26
CA GLY A 114 -17.49 -7.05 4.84
C GLY A 114 -18.35 -5.93 4.24
N TYR A 115 -19.33 -5.42 4.98
CA TYR A 115 -20.22 -4.34 4.56
C TYR A 115 -19.52 -2.97 4.54
N GLY A 116 -19.56 -2.27 3.41
CA GLY A 116 -18.91 -0.97 3.19
C GLY A 116 -19.75 0.21 3.66
N ARG A 117 -19.09 1.27 4.16
CA ARG A 117 -19.72 2.52 4.62
C ARG A 117 -18.85 3.72 4.25
N ASN A 118 -19.50 4.88 4.07
CA ASN A 118 -18.83 6.15 3.78
C ASN A 118 -17.93 6.06 2.53
N ALA A 119 -18.55 5.78 1.38
CA ALA A 119 -17.88 5.79 0.09
C ALA A 119 -17.42 7.22 -0.30
N TRP A 120 -16.54 7.29 -1.32
CA TRP A 120 -16.02 8.50 -1.94
C TRP A 120 -15.09 9.35 -1.07
N LEU A 121 -15.62 10.00 -0.04
CA LEU A 121 -14.93 11.08 0.69
C LEU A 121 -14.03 10.50 1.79
N THR A 122 -12.88 9.97 1.38
CA THR A 122 -11.93 9.33 2.29
C THR A 122 -10.48 9.51 1.86
N GLY A 123 -9.58 9.66 2.83
CA GLY A 123 -8.13 9.66 2.62
C GLY A 123 -7.59 8.33 2.06
N THR A 124 -8.40 7.25 2.09
CA THR A 124 -8.07 5.96 1.48
C THR A 124 -7.58 6.14 0.04
N ALA A 125 -8.25 6.94 -0.78
CA ALA A 125 -7.89 7.10 -2.19
C ALA A 125 -6.49 7.69 -2.39
N SER A 126 -6.16 8.77 -1.67
CA SER A 126 -4.84 9.40 -1.75
C SER A 126 -3.74 8.46 -1.25
N TRP A 127 -3.98 7.78 -0.14
CA TRP A 127 -2.98 6.92 0.46
C TRP A 127 -2.79 5.58 -0.24
N THR A 128 -3.83 5.01 -0.86
CA THR A 128 -3.67 3.82 -1.73
C THR A 128 -2.93 4.17 -3.01
N TYR A 129 -3.16 5.37 -3.59
CA TYR A 129 -2.35 5.86 -4.71
C TYR A 129 -0.87 5.96 -4.33
N VAL A 130 -0.56 6.53 -3.16
CA VAL A 130 0.81 6.57 -2.63
C VAL A 130 1.35 5.16 -2.40
N ALA A 131 0.62 4.28 -1.71
CA ALA A 131 1.07 2.93 -1.42
C ALA A 131 1.37 2.13 -2.70
N GLY A 132 0.47 2.15 -3.68
CA GLY A 132 0.63 1.44 -4.95
C GLY A 132 1.75 2.01 -5.81
N THR A 133 1.72 3.32 -6.09
CA THR A 133 2.66 3.93 -7.06
C THR A 133 4.04 4.20 -6.49
N GLN A 134 4.14 4.59 -5.22
CA GLN A 134 5.39 5.02 -4.61
C GLN A 134 6.08 3.93 -3.80
N TRP A 135 5.35 2.93 -3.28
CA TRP A 135 5.93 1.93 -2.38
C TRP A 135 5.91 0.51 -2.95
N ILE A 136 4.85 0.10 -3.65
CA ILE A 136 4.85 -1.19 -4.36
C ILE A 136 5.61 -1.05 -5.68
N LEU A 137 5.19 -0.15 -6.58
CA LEU A 137 5.91 0.14 -7.83
C LEU A 137 7.21 0.91 -7.58
N GLY A 138 7.33 1.58 -6.43
CA GLY A 138 8.59 2.21 -6.02
C GLY A 138 8.95 3.53 -6.71
N ILE A 139 8.03 4.16 -7.44
CA ILE A 139 8.30 5.38 -8.22
C ILE A 139 8.10 6.63 -7.35
N ARG A 140 9.20 7.19 -6.84
CA ARG A 140 9.16 8.23 -5.79
C ARG A 140 9.88 9.52 -6.19
N PRO A 141 9.18 10.66 -6.21
CA PRO A 141 9.83 11.96 -6.26
C PRO A 141 10.80 12.15 -5.09
N THR A 142 12.01 12.63 -5.35
CA THR A 142 12.96 13.07 -4.32
C THR A 142 13.47 14.48 -4.64
N PHE A 143 14.21 15.09 -3.71
CA PHE A 143 14.88 16.36 -3.99
C PHE A 143 15.99 16.24 -5.03
N LYS A 144 16.60 15.05 -5.19
CA LYS A 144 17.77 14.80 -6.05
C LYS A 144 17.42 14.19 -7.41
N GLY A 145 16.17 13.78 -7.61
CA GLY A 145 15.77 13.03 -8.81
C GLY A 145 14.55 12.16 -8.60
N LEU A 146 14.28 11.27 -9.55
CA LEU A 146 13.20 10.29 -9.46
C LEU A 146 13.74 8.96 -8.96
N MET A 147 13.33 8.54 -7.77
CA MET A 147 13.71 7.25 -7.21
C MET A 147 12.88 6.12 -7.81
N ILE A 148 13.53 5.02 -8.12
CA ILE A 148 12.95 3.74 -8.54
C ILE A 148 13.34 2.70 -7.49
N ALA A 149 12.39 2.21 -6.70
CA ALA A 149 12.68 1.28 -5.60
C ALA A 149 11.51 0.30 -5.41
N PRO A 150 11.27 -0.59 -6.39
CA PRO A 150 10.10 -1.45 -6.41
C PRO A 150 10.18 -2.54 -5.35
N VAL A 151 9.03 -2.88 -4.77
CA VAL A 151 8.86 -4.00 -3.82
C VAL A 151 7.65 -4.80 -4.31
N LEU A 152 7.86 -5.56 -5.38
CA LEU A 152 6.80 -6.25 -6.12
C LEU A 152 6.43 -7.58 -5.44
N PRO A 153 5.17 -8.04 -5.53
CA PRO A 153 4.84 -9.43 -5.22
C PRO A 153 5.68 -10.40 -6.08
N SER A 154 5.93 -11.60 -5.56
CA SER A 154 6.83 -12.59 -6.16
C SER A 154 6.34 -13.10 -7.52
N GLU A 155 5.03 -13.04 -7.76
CA GLU A 155 4.41 -13.49 -9.01
C GLU A 155 4.62 -12.51 -10.18
N TRP A 156 5.07 -11.28 -9.93
CA TRP A 156 5.25 -10.28 -10.98
C TRP A 156 6.63 -10.37 -11.61
N ASN A 157 6.67 -10.62 -12.92
CA ASN A 157 7.90 -10.60 -13.72
C ASN A 157 8.49 -9.19 -13.92
N GLY A 158 7.77 -8.13 -13.52
CA GLY A 158 8.15 -6.76 -13.78
C GLY A 158 6.94 -5.86 -14.06
N PHE A 159 7.20 -4.63 -14.48
CA PHE A 159 6.19 -3.69 -14.94
C PHE A 159 6.80 -2.63 -15.86
N THR A 160 5.95 -1.96 -16.63
CA THR A 160 6.30 -0.71 -17.30
C THR A 160 5.44 0.44 -16.77
N ALA A 161 6.00 1.65 -16.75
CA ALA A 161 5.29 2.84 -16.30
C ALA A 161 5.78 4.08 -17.04
N LYS A 162 4.86 5.01 -17.32
CA LYS A 162 5.18 6.34 -17.82
C LYS A 162 4.94 7.36 -16.72
N ARG A 163 5.97 8.11 -16.33
CA ARG A 163 5.88 9.13 -15.27
C ARG A 163 6.32 10.49 -15.77
N LEU A 164 5.40 11.45 -15.84
CA LEU A 164 5.76 12.86 -16.00
C LEU A 164 6.24 13.41 -14.65
N PHE A 165 7.47 13.89 -14.57
CA PHE A 165 8.06 14.47 -13.37
C PHE A 165 8.96 15.66 -13.74
N ARG A 166 8.64 16.84 -13.21
CA ARG A 166 9.36 18.11 -13.46
C ARG A 166 9.59 18.41 -14.96
N GLY A 167 8.55 18.21 -15.77
CA GLY A 167 8.59 18.51 -17.21
C GLY A 167 9.28 17.47 -18.09
N VAL A 168 9.75 16.37 -17.50
CA VAL A 168 10.39 15.24 -18.20
C VAL A 168 9.52 13.99 -18.06
N THR A 169 9.36 13.26 -19.17
CA THR A 169 8.69 11.96 -19.21
C THR A 169 9.71 10.85 -18.97
N TYR A 170 9.54 10.08 -17.91
CA TYR A 170 10.34 8.90 -17.62
C TYR A 170 9.59 7.66 -18.11
N GLN A 171 10.19 6.93 -19.05
CA GLN A 171 9.72 5.64 -19.54
C GLN A 171 10.43 4.55 -18.75
N ILE A 172 9.73 4.01 -17.75
CA ILE A 172 10.27 3.08 -16.78
C ILE A 172 9.91 1.66 -17.21
N SER A 173 10.91 0.79 -17.31
CA SER A 173 10.75 -0.65 -17.46
C SER A 173 11.51 -1.35 -16.34
N VAL A 174 10.83 -2.13 -15.53
CA VAL A 174 11.42 -2.92 -14.45
C VAL A 174 11.19 -4.39 -14.75
N GLU A 175 12.25 -5.19 -14.74
CA GLU A 175 12.20 -6.64 -14.87
C GLU A 175 12.62 -7.30 -13.54
N ARG A 176 11.96 -8.39 -13.15
CA ARG A 176 12.35 -9.22 -12.02
C ARG A 176 13.05 -10.49 -12.53
N LYS A 177 14.34 -10.63 -12.23
CA LYS A 177 15.13 -11.84 -12.52
C LYS A 177 15.42 -12.70 -11.29
N GLY A 178 15.22 -12.16 -10.09
CA GLY A 178 15.43 -12.87 -8.84
C GLY A 178 14.35 -12.62 -7.79
N LYS A 179 14.50 -13.30 -6.65
CA LYS A 179 13.54 -13.25 -5.52
C LYS A 179 13.81 -12.10 -4.56
N GLY A 180 14.92 -11.39 -4.70
CA GLY A 180 15.27 -10.26 -3.85
C GLY A 180 14.53 -8.97 -4.21
N ASN A 181 15.01 -7.88 -3.62
CA ASN A 181 14.56 -6.52 -3.87
C ASN A 181 15.75 -5.61 -4.27
N ILE A 182 16.90 -6.21 -4.65
CA ILE A 182 18.09 -5.45 -5.02
C ILE A 182 17.89 -4.97 -6.46
N LEU A 183 17.95 -3.66 -6.66
CA LEU A 183 17.75 -3.04 -7.95
C LEU A 183 19.08 -2.62 -8.56
N THR A 184 19.32 -3.00 -9.81
CA THR A 184 20.29 -2.33 -10.70
C THR A 184 19.55 -1.43 -11.68
N LEU A 185 20.05 -0.21 -11.87
CA LEU A 185 19.39 0.83 -12.64
C LEU A 185 20.25 1.30 -13.82
N GLU A 186 19.62 1.45 -14.98
CA GLU A 186 20.19 2.06 -16.17
C GLU A 186 19.29 3.23 -16.62
N VAL A 187 19.93 4.31 -17.05
CA VAL A 187 19.30 5.53 -17.57
C VAL A 187 19.88 5.81 -18.94
N ASP A 188 19.03 5.80 -19.98
CA ASP A 188 19.42 5.93 -21.39
C ASP A 188 20.57 4.98 -21.79
N GLY A 189 20.55 3.76 -21.23
CA GLY A 189 21.54 2.70 -21.49
C GLY A 189 22.82 2.80 -20.66
N GLN A 190 22.95 3.79 -19.77
CA GLN A 190 24.09 3.94 -18.87
C GLN A 190 23.74 3.50 -17.45
N LYS A 191 24.59 2.70 -16.81
CA LYS A 191 24.41 2.29 -15.41
C LYS A 191 24.51 3.49 -14.48
N VAL A 192 23.63 3.52 -13.48
CA VAL A 192 23.61 4.56 -12.44
C VAL A 192 23.76 3.91 -11.07
N ASP A 193 24.58 4.52 -10.22
CA ASP A 193 24.75 4.09 -8.84
C ASP A 193 23.52 4.40 -7.99
N GLY A 194 23.12 3.44 -7.16
CA GLY A 194 21.95 3.55 -6.31
C GLY A 194 20.65 3.43 -7.11
N ASN A 195 19.64 4.18 -6.68
CA ASN A 195 18.26 3.97 -7.13
C ASN A 195 17.52 5.26 -7.46
N VAL A 196 18.25 6.37 -7.67
CA VAL A 196 17.70 7.69 -8.00
C VAL A 196 18.19 8.08 -9.38
N VAL A 197 17.26 8.20 -10.32
CA VAL A 197 17.51 8.76 -11.64
C VAL A 197 17.80 10.26 -11.46
N PRO A 198 19.01 10.75 -11.80
CA PRO A 198 19.35 12.16 -11.67
C PRO A 198 18.51 13.01 -12.62
N PHE A 199 18.45 14.32 -12.36
CA PHE A 199 17.82 15.23 -13.33
C PHE A 199 18.62 15.22 -14.63
N PRO A 200 17.95 15.08 -15.78
CA PRO A 200 18.64 15.14 -17.06
C PRO A 200 19.11 16.57 -17.35
N SER A 201 20.00 16.71 -18.32
CA SER A 201 20.44 18.01 -18.85
C SER A 201 19.26 18.83 -19.37
N GLU A 202 19.44 20.15 -19.41
CA GLU A 202 18.44 21.07 -19.95
C GLU A 202 18.03 20.69 -21.38
N GLY A 203 16.73 20.83 -21.69
CA GLY A 203 16.16 20.50 -23.00
C GLY A 203 15.70 19.06 -23.17
N VAL A 204 16.15 18.11 -22.33
CA VAL A 204 15.68 16.73 -22.36
C VAL A 204 14.21 16.65 -21.94
N ARG A 205 13.39 15.95 -22.75
CA ARG A 205 11.95 15.79 -22.52
C ARG A 205 11.53 14.37 -22.18
N GLU A 206 12.38 13.39 -22.51
CA GLU A 206 12.12 11.99 -22.31
C GLU A 206 13.41 11.28 -21.87
N VAL A 207 13.27 10.34 -20.94
CA VAL A 207 14.36 9.54 -20.39
C VAL A 207 13.91 8.08 -20.31
N GLN A 208 14.73 7.16 -20.81
CA GLN A 208 14.51 5.73 -20.68
C GLN A 208 15.13 5.23 -19.38
N VAL A 209 14.35 4.53 -18.56
CA VAL A 209 14.79 3.99 -17.27
C VAL A 209 14.57 2.49 -17.28
N LYS A 210 15.65 1.72 -17.14
CA LYS A 210 15.59 0.26 -17.04
C LYS A 210 16.06 -0.19 -15.67
N GLY A 211 15.21 -0.95 -14.98
CA GLY A 211 15.51 -1.56 -13.69
C GLY A 211 15.54 -3.08 -13.79
N VAL A 212 16.49 -3.73 -13.15
CA VAL A 212 16.49 -5.19 -12.98
C VAL A 212 16.55 -5.52 -11.49
N ILE A 213 15.57 -6.28 -11.02
CA ILE A 213 15.49 -6.77 -9.64
C ILE A 213 16.14 -8.16 -9.56
N ALA A 214 17.11 -8.31 -8.67
CA ALA A 214 17.74 -9.59 -8.29
C ALA A 214 17.37 -9.98 -6.85
#